data_AF-A0A058Z6P2-F1
#
_entry.id   AF-A0A058Z6P2-F1
#
_cell.length_a   1.000
_cell.length_b   1.000
_cell.length_c   1.000
_cell.angle_alpha   90.00
_cell.angle_beta   90.00
_cell.angle_gamma   90.00
#
_symmetry.space_group_name_H-M   'P 1'
#
loop_
_entity.id
_entity.type
_entity.pdbx_description
1 polymer ?
#
loop_
_entity_poly.entity_id
_entity_poly.type
_entity_poly.pdbx_seq_one_letter_code
_entity_poly.pdbx_strand_id
1 'polypeptide(L)'
;MQDLEWLARAIGHGLSQLHAANIMHGDLTTSNLMLPFVPAVAAGAVAADGTTITLPALTSDADIDQAGLSFIDFGLSFFSLTEEDAAVDLYVLERALTSTHPASEDFFRRIIHYYEQGPTENEAFAKSAPRWPARVKLILKRLSLVQVRGRKRSMLG
;
A
#
# COMPACT_ATOMS: atom_id res chain seq x y z
N MET A 1 2.15 10.01 -17.19
CA MET A 1 2.05 10.08 -15.70
C MET A 1 0.65 9.75 -15.18
N GLN A 2 -0.36 9.53 -16.03
CA GLN A 2 -1.60 8.84 -15.64
C GLN A 2 -1.35 7.35 -15.36
N ASP A 3 -0.26 6.81 -15.88
CA ASP A 3 0.08 5.38 -15.89
C ASP A 3 0.46 4.79 -14.51
N LEU A 4 0.60 5.63 -13.48
CA LEU A 4 0.99 5.20 -12.12
C LEU A 4 -0.11 5.43 -11.08
N GLU A 5 -1.27 5.95 -11.50
CA GLU A 5 -2.39 6.25 -10.61
C GLU A 5 -2.96 4.98 -9.97
N TRP A 6 -3.14 3.93 -10.79
CA TRP A 6 -3.61 2.63 -10.34
C TRP A 6 -2.68 2.01 -9.29
N LEU A 7 -1.37 2.19 -9.43
CA LEU A 7 -0.39 1.65 -8.48
C LEU A 7 -0.47 2.40 -7.15
N ALA A 8 -0.59 3.74 -7.19
CA ALA A 8 -0.76 4.53 -5.97
C ALA A 8 -2.04 4.15 -5.23
N ARG A 9 -3.13 3.92 -5.97
CA ARG A 9 -4.41 3.43 -5.46
C ARG A 9 -4.28 2.05 -4.81
N ALA A 10 -3.67 1.09 -5.50
CA ALA A 10 -3.46 -0.26 -4.99
C ALA A 10 -2.63 -0.27 -3.70
N ILE A 11 -1.53 0.48 -3.65
CA ILE A 11 -0.69 0.61 -2.45
C ILE A 11 -1.46 1.28 -1.32
N GLY A 12 -2.12 2.41 -1.58
CA GLY A 12 -2.85 3.18 -0.56
C GLY A 12 -3.98 2.37 0.08
N HIS A 13 -4.81 1.71 -0.73
CA HIS A 13 -5.88 0.84 -0.24
C HIS A 13 -5.33 -0.38 0.49
N GLY A 14 -4.31 -1.05 -0.06
CA GLY A 14 -3.67 -2.19 0.59
C GLY A 14 -3.09 -1.88 1.97
N LEU A 15 -2.42 -0.74 2.11
CA LEU A 15 -1.91 -0.26 3.41
C LEU A 15 -3.02 0.08 4.38
N SER A 16 -4.10 0.70 3.89
CA SER A 16 -5.24 1.02 4.73
C SER A 16 -5.90 -0.24 5.28
N GLN A 17 -5.93 -1.34 4.51
CA GLN A 17 -6.42 -2.64 4.95
C GLN A 17 -5.53 -3.22 6.05
N LEU A 18 -4.20 -3.24 5.86
CA LEU A 18 -3.25 -3.73 6.87
C LEU A 18 -3.39 -2.96 8.19
N HIS A 19 -3.34 -1.63 8.13
CA HIS A 19 -3.44 -0.80 9.33
C HIS A 19 -4.84 -0.81 9.94
N ALA A 20 -5.92 -0.99 9.15
CA ALA A 20 -7.27 -1.19 9.68
C ALA A 20 -7.37 -2.52 10.44
N ALA A 21 -6.67 -3.56 9.98
CA ALA A 21 -6.52 -4.84 10.67
C ALA A 21 -5.56 -4.81 11.86
N ASN A 22 -4.96 -3.65 12.18
CA ASN A 22 -3.93 -3.48 13.21
C ASN A 22 -2.64 -4.25 12.95
N ILE A 23 -2.33 -4.53 11.68
CA ILE A 23 -1.09 -5.21 11.26
C ILE A 23 -0.13 -4.13 10.78
N MET A 24 1.05 -4.06 11.39
CA MET A 24 2.17 -3.26 10.94
C MET A 24 3.15 -4.18 10.23
N HIS A 25 3.64 -3.77 9.06
CA HIS A 25 4.60 -4.53 8.28
C HIS A 25 5.99 -4.54 8.93
N GLY A 26 6.41 -3.41 9.52
CA GLY A 26 7.71 -3.28 10.21
C GLY A 26 8.91 -3.08 9.28
N ASP A 27 8.79 -3.40 8.00
CA ASP A 27 9.83 -3.17 6.96
C ASP A 27 9.19 -2.87 5.59
N LEU A 28 8.40 -1.81 5.54
CA LEU A 28 7.63 -1.48 4.34
C LEU A 28 8.48 -0.79 3.27
N THR A 29 9.24 -1.57 2.50
CA THR A 29 10.06 -1.09 1.38
C THR A 29 9.42 -1.38 0.02
N THR A 30 9.86 -0.72 -1.05
CA THR A 30 9.35 -0.96 -2.42
C THR A 30 9.66 -2.37 -2.93
N SER A 31 10.70 -3.04 -2.40
CA SER A 31 11.04 -4.42 -2.74
C SER A 31 10.09 -5.44 -2.11
N ASN A 32 9.38 -5.05 -1.04
CA ASN A 32 8.39 -5.86 -0.34
C ASN A 32 6.98 -5.70 -0.92
N LEU A 33 6.89 -5.03 -2.08
CA LEU A 33 5.67 -4.86 -2.86
C LEU A 33 5.77 -5.71 -4.13
N MET A 34 4.99 -6.78 -4.19
CA MET A 34 4.98 -7.67 -5.36
C MET A 34 3.81 -7.32 -6.27
N LEU A 35 4.13 -7.01 -7.52
CA LEU A 35 3.14 -6.86 -8.59
C LEU A 35 2.99 -8.19 -9.30
N PRO A 36 1.75 -8.70 -9.47
CA PRO A 36 1.54 -9.89 -10.26
C PRO A 36 1.88 -9.56 -11.71
N PHE A 37 2.82 -10.33 -12.25
CA PHE A 37 3.09 -10.30 -13.68
C PHE A 37 1.88 -10.92 -14.38
N VAL A 38 1.06 -10.10 -15.01
CA VAL A 38 0.05 -10.56 -15.96
C VAL A 38 0.68 -10.46 -17.35
N PRO A 39 1.11 -11.57 -17.96
CA PRO A 39 1.55 -11.52 -19.34
C PRO A 39 0.35 -11.10 -20.19
N ALA A 40 0.50 -10.02 -20.97
CA ALA A 40 -0.49 -9.61 -21.97
C ALA A 40 -0.80 -10.72 -23.00
N VAL A 41 0.00 -11.78 -23.02
CA VAL A 41 -0.12 -12.96 -23.90
C VAL A 41 -0.91 -14.12 -23.26
N ALA A 42 -1.31 -14.03 -21.99
CA ALA A 42 -2.10 -15.07 -21.31
C ALA A 42 -3.61 -14.96 -21.56
N ALA A 43 -4.02 -14.44 -22.72
CA ALA A 43 -5.40 -14.50 -23.20
C ALA A 43 -5.83 -15.94 -23.63
N GLY A 44 -5.29 -16.97 -22.98
CA GLY A 44 -5.53 -18.37 -23.34
C GLY A 44 -4.62 -19.43 -22.69
N ALA A 45 -3.99 -19.15 -21.53
CA ALA A 45 -3.17 -20.15 -20.85
C ALA A 45 -4.04 -21.03 -19.94
N VAL A 46 -4.20 -22.30 -20.32
CA VAL A 46 -4.93 -23.31 -19.55
C VAL A 46 -4.03 -23.84 -18.44
N ALA A 47 -4.48 -23.78 -17.18
CA ALA A 47 -3.77 -24.43 -16.08
C ALA A 47 -3.85 -25.95 -16.22
N ALA A 48 -2.84 -26.67 -15.73
CA ALA A 48 -2.67 -28.12 -15.87
C ALA A 48 -3.83 -28.98 -15.31
N ASP A 49 -4.78 -28.38 -14.59
CA ASP A 49 -5.94 -29.04 -13.98
C ASP A 49 -7.26 -28.78 -14.74
N GLY A 50 -7.18 -28.41 -16.02
CA GLY A 50 -8.36 -28.21 -16.89
C GLY A 50 -9.26 -27.03 -16.52
N THR A 51 -8.94 -26.31 -15.43
CA THR A 51 -9.62 -25.07 -15.04
C THR A 51 -9.11 -23.94 -15.92
N THR A 52 -9.99 -23.39 -16.76
CA THR A 52 -9.69 -22.19 -17.56
C THR A 52 -9.48 -21.01 -16.61
N ILE A 53 -8.22 -20.63 -16.39
CA ILE A 53 -7.92 -19.36 -15.74
C ILE A 53 -8.09 -18.29 -16.81
N THR A 54 -9.31 -17.77 -16.94
CA THR A 54 -9.55 -16.54 -17.69
C THR A 54 -8.92 -15.41 -16.87
N LEU A 55 -7.64 -15.15 -17.08
CA LEU A 55 -7.01 -13.95 -16.55
C LEU A 55 -7.61 -12.76 -17.31
N PRO A 56 -8.15 -11.75 -16.61
CA PRO A 56 -8.73 -10.60 -17.28
C PRO A 56 -7.64 -9.94 -18.13
N ALA A 57 -7.95 -9.73 -19.40
CA ALA A 57 -7.12 -8.87 -20.24
C ALA A 57 -7.15 -7.49 -19.58
N LEU A 58 -6.01 -7.03 -19.05
CA LEU A 58 -5.82 -5.72 -18.40
C LEU A 58 -6.15 -4.58 -19.36
N THR A 59 -7.44 -4.38 -19.61
CA THR A 59 -7.99 -3.45 -20.61
C THR A 59 -8.97 -2.49 -19.96
N SER A 60 -9.39 -2.75 -18.73
CA SER A 60 -10.20 -1.87 -17.90
C SER A 60 -9.53 -1.55 -16.56
N ASP A 61 -9.81 -0.38 -16.00
CA ASP A 61 -9.37 0.02 -14.65
C ASP A 61 -9.79 -0.99 -13.57
N ALA A 62 -10.85 -1.76 -13.81
CA ALA A 62 -11.35 -2.80 -12.91
C ALA A 62 -10.47 -4.08 -12.92
N ASP A 63 -9.82 -4.38 -14.05
CA ASP A 63 -8.92 -5.53 -14.17
C ASP A 63 -7.56 -5.25 -13.50
N ILE A 64 -7.16 -3.97 -13.46
CA ILE A 64 -5.96 -3.52 -12.76
C ILE A 64 -6.15 -3.56 -11.23
N ASP A 65 -7.36 -3.27 -10.73
CA ASP A 65 -7.72 -3.52 -9.33
C ASP A 65 -7.67 -5.05 -9.00
N GLN A 66 -7.83 -5.93 -9.99
CA GLN A 66 -7.67 -7.40 -9.85
C GLN A 66 -6.23 -7.92 -10.07
N ALA A 67 -5.33 -7.13 -10.65
CA ALA A 67 -3.89 -7.41 -10.67
C ALA A 67 -3.24 -7.22 -9.28
N GLY A 68 -3.92 -7.71 -8.24
CA GLY A 68 -3.68 -7.51 -6.81
C GLY A 68 -2.23 -7.32 -6.43
N LEU A 69 -1.88 -6.08 -6.09
CA LEU A 69 -0.66 -5.77 -5.36
C LEU A 69 -0.64 -6.61 -4.08
N SER A 70 0.43 -7.37 -3.89
CA SER A 70 0.62 -8.19 -2.69
C SER A 70 1.78 -7.64 -1.85
N PHE A 71 1.53 -7.45 -0.56
CA PHE A 71 2.59 -7.21 0.41
C PHE A 71 3.24 -8.55 0.75
N ILE A 72 4.57 -8.59 0.73
CA ILE A 72 5.33 -9.79 1.03
C ILE A 72 6.33 -9.50 2.15
N ASP A 73 6.86 -10.56 2.74
CA ASP A 73 7.83 -10.49 3.84
C ASP A 73 7.28 -9.83 5.12
N PHE A 74 6.41 -10.58 5.81
CA PHE A 74 5.90 -10.24 7.13
C PHE A 74 6.84 -10.68 8.27
N GLY A 75 8.13 -10.91 8.01
CA GLY A 75 9.09 -11.43 8.99
C GLY A 75 9.34 -10.51 10.20
N LEU A 76 9.17 -9.20 10.00
CA LEU A 76 9.23 -8.18 11.06
C LEU A 76 7.86 -7.57 11.39
N SER A 77 6.79 -8.17 10.88
CA SER A 77 5.44 -7.68 11.12
C SER A 77 4.97 -7.95 12.54
N PHE A 78 4.08 -7.11 13.03
CA PHE A 78 3.50 -7.26 14.35
C PHE A 78 2.11 -6.61 14.43
N PHE A 79 1.32 -7.06 15.40
CA PHE A 79 0.04 -6.41 15.68
C PHE A 79 0.24 -5.20 16.56
N SER A 80 -0.22 -4.03 16.12
CA SER A 80 -0.20 -2.81 16.93
C SER A 80 -1.48 -2.00 16.78
N LEU A 81 -1.94 -1.49 17.92
CA LEU A 81 -3.04 -0.54 18.00
C LEU A 81 -2.55 0.91 17.93
N THR A 82 -1.24 1.15 18.06
CA THR A 82 -0.70 2.51 18.13
C THR A 82 -0.66 3.15 16.75
N GLU A 83 -0.94 4.45 16.70
CA GLU A 83 -0.83 5.22 15.46
C GLU A 83 0.61 5.63 15.16
N GLU A 84 1.52 5.51 16.13
CA GLU A 84 2.94 5.77 15.94
C GLU A 84 3.59 4.67 15.10
N ASP A 85 3.26 3.40 15.34
CA ASP A 85 3.82 2.30 14.54
C ASP A 85 3.34 2.34 13.08
N ALA A 86 2.04 2.61 12.85
CA ALA A 86 1.51 2.83 11.50
C ALA A 86 2.16 4.04 10.79
N ALA A 87 2.47 5.09 11.55
CA ALA A 87 3.16 6.26 11.03
C ALA A 87 4.63 5.97 10.70
N VAL A 88 5.28 5.09 11.47
CA VAL A 88 6.64 4.61 11.17
C VAL A 88 6.64 3.81 9.88
N ASP A 89 5.69 2.89 9.67
CA ASP A 89 5.56 2.13 8.41
C ASP A 89 5.41 3.05 7.18
N LEU A 90 4.49 4.02 7.25
CA LEU A 90 4.31 5.02 6.18
C LEU A 90 5.58 5.84 5.93
N TYR A 91 6.31 6.17 6.99
CA TYR A 91 7.57 6.90 6.88
C TYR A 91 8.68 6.05 6.25
N VAL A 92 8.77 4.75 6.56
CA VAL A 92 9.73 3.83 5.93
C VAL A 92 9.45 3.76 4.43
N LEU A 93 8.18 3.63 4.03
CA LEU A 93 7.79 3.64 2.61
C LEU A 93 8.15 4.97 1.92
N GLU A 94 7.87 6.11 2.55
CA GLU A 94 8.24 7.43 2.04
C GLU A 94 9.75 7.51 1.76
N ARG A 95 10.56 7.00 2.69
CA ARG A 95 12.03 6.98 2.58
C ARG A 95 12.50 6.04 1.48
N ALA A 96 11.91 4.85 1.35
CA ALA A 96 12.23 3.90 0.29
C ALA A 96 11.94 4.48 -1.10
N LEU A 97 10.81 5.15 -1.27
CA LEU A 97 10.43 5.84 -2.51
C LEU A 97 11.38 7.00 -2.83
N THR A 98 11.64 7.87 -1.84
CA THR A 98 12.53 9.03 -2.02
C THR A 98 13.96 8.61 -2.36
N SER A 99 14.42 7.46 -1.85
CA SER A 99 15.76 6.95 -2.12
C SER A 99 15.94 6.41 -3.53
N THR A 100 14.86 5.98 -4.19
CA THR A 100 14.92 5.32 -5.49
C THR A 100 14.63 6.27 -6.66
N HIS A 101 13.80 7.31 -6.46
CA HIS A 101 13.55 8.30 -7.52
C HIS A 101 13.14 9.70 -6.97
N PRO A 102 13.83 10.80 -7.34
CA PRO A 102 13.52 12.15 -6.83
C PRO A 102 12.10 12.68 -7.14
N ALA A 103 11.45 12.20 -8.20
CA ALA A 103 10.07 12.59 -8.55
C ALA A 103 8.98 11.79 -7.79
N SER A 104 9.34 11.02 -6.76
CA SER A 104 8.40 10.16 -6.02
C SER A 104 7.54 10.91 -5.00
N GLU A 105 7.81 12.18 -4.71
CA GLU A 105 7.05 12.95 -3.70
C GLU A 105 5.57 13.07 -4.10
N ASP A 106 5.30 13.37 -5.37
CA ASP A 106 3.92 13.42 -5.89
C ASP A 106 3.25 12.04 -5.89
N PHE A 107 4.03 10.97 -6.06
CA PHE A 107 3.52 9.60 -5.99
C PHE A 107 3.14 9.21 -4.56
N PHE A 108 3.96 9.56 -3.57
CA PHE A 108 3.63 9.35 -2.17
C PHE A 108 2.37 10.12 -1.75
N ARG A 109 2.20 11.37 -2.21
CA ARG A 109 0.97 12.14 -1.96
C ARG A 109 -0.28 11.44 -2.50
N ARG A 110 -0.19 10.82 -3.69
CA ARG A 110 -1.27 10.00 -4.25
C ARG A 110 -1.54 8.76 -3.40
N ILE A 111 -0.51 8.05 -2.93
CA ILE A 111 -0.67 6.91 -2.01
C ILE A 111 -1.42 7.34 -0.75
N ILE A 112 -1.01 8.46 -0.13
CA ILE A 112 -1.67 9.00 1.06
C ILE A 112 -3.13 9.36 0.78
N HIS A 113 -3.42 9.94 -0.38
CA HIS A 113 -4.79 10.26 -0.79
C HIS A 113 -5.70 9.02 -0.81
N TYR A 114 -5.23 7.89 -1.35
CA TYR A 114 -6.01 6.64 -1.34
C TYR A 114 -6.01 5.94 0.02
N TYR A 115 -4.93 6.06 0.79
CA TYR A 115 -4.88 5.58 2.17
C TYR A 115 -5.92 6.28 3.07
N GLU A 116 -6.16 7.57 2.87
CA GLU A 116 -7.20 8.33 3.59
C GLU A 116 -8.62 7.85 3.28
N GLN A 117 -8.88 7.41 2.05
CA GLN A 117 -10.19 6.87 1.63
C GLN A 117 -10.51 5.55 2.35
N GLY A 118 -9.47 4.81 2.75
CA GLY A 118 -9.59 3.61 3.57
C GLY A 118 -9.76 2.32 2.77
N PRO A 119 -9.98 1.20 3.46
CA PRO A 119 -9.99 -0.11 2.85
C PRO A 119 -11.21 -0.29 1.93
N THR A 120 -10.95 -0.58 0.66
CA THR A 120 -11.98 -0.85 -0.34
C THR A 120 -12.57 -2.27 -0.17
N GLU A 121 -13.90 -2.34 -0.30
CA GLU A 121 -14.68 -3.51 -0.75
C GLU A 121 -14.84 -4.75 0.12
N ASN A 122 -14.71 -4.64 1.45
CA ASN A 122 -15.40 -5.61 2.31
C ASN A 122 -16.40 -4.89 3.21
N GLU A 123 -17.70 -5.02 2.92
CA GLU A 123 -18.79 -4.53 3.77
C GLU A 123 -18.67 -5.04 5.21
N ALA A 124 -18.07 -6.23 5.38
CA ALA A 124 -17.73 -6.79 6.69
C ALA A 124 -16.67 -5.96 7.44
N PHE A 125 -15.68 -5.43 6.72
CA PHE A 125 -14.65 -4.54 7.28
C PHE A 125 -15.16 -3.11 7.44
N ALA A 126 -16.04 -2.62 6.55
CA ALA A 126 -16.67 -1.31 6.69
C ALA A 126 -17.50 -1.20 7.98
N LYS A 127 -18.12 -2.31 8.43
CA LYS A 127 -18.84 -2.38 9.71
C LYS A 127 -17.92 -2.41 10.94
N SER A 128 -16.70 -2.95 10.83
CA SER A 128 -15.70 -2.94 11.91
C SER A 128 -14.80 -1.71 11.90
N ALA A 129 -14.78 -0.96 10.80
CA ALA A 129 -13.99 0.26 10.60
C ALA A 129 -14.74 1.61 10.68
N PRO A 130 -15.87 1.81 11.40
CA PRO A 130 -16.52 3.14 11.52
C PRO A 130 -15.61 4.19 12.19
N ARG A 131 -14.40 3.81 12.60
CA ARG A 131 -13.38 4.65 13.24
C ARG A 131 -12.17 4.97 12.36
N TRP A 132 -12.08 4.44 11.13
CA TRP A 132 -10.97 4.74 10.20
C TRP A 132 -10.72 6.24 9.97
N PRO A 133 -11.73 7.08 9.62
CA PRO A 133 -11.49 8.49 9.34
C PRO A 133 -10.96 9.28 10.55
N ALA A 134 -11.22 8.82 11.78
CA ALA A 134 -10.64 9.41 12.99
C ALA A 134 -9.21 8.92 13.22
N ARG A 135 -8.96 7.62 13.03
CA ARG A 135 -7.65 6.99 13.21
C ARG A 135 -6.64 7.50 12.18
N VAL A 136 -7.02 7.59 10.90
CA VAL A 136 -6.12 8.05 9.83
C VAL A 136 -5.62 9.47 10.08
N LYS A 137 -6.48 10.37 10.56
CA LYS A 137 -6.07 11.73 10.97
C LYS A 137 -5.01 11.71 12.06
N LEU A 138 -5.12 10.80 13.03
CA LEU A 138 -4.13 10.65 14.08
C LEU A 138 -2.82 10.06 13.56
N ILE A 139 -2.89 9.05 12.68
CA ILE A 139 -1.72 8.46 12.01
C ILE A 139 -0.97 9.53 11.20
N LEU A 140 -1.66 10.32 10.37
CA LEU A 140 -1.04 11.37 9.57
C LEU A 140 -0.43 12.49 10.43
N LYS A 141 -1.09 12.84 11.54
CA LYS A 141 -0.52 13.75 12.52
C LYS A 141 0.78 13.17 13.10
N ARG A 142 0.81 11.88 13.46
CA ARG A 142 2.02 11.20 13.95
C ARG A 142 3.10 11.12 12.87
N LEU A 143 2.74 10.84 11.62
CA LEU A 143 3.66 10.81 10.48
C LEU A 143 4.44 12.12 10.36
N SER A 144 3.77 13.27 10.47
CA SER A 144 4.45 14.58 10.45
C SER A 144 5.50 14.73 11.55
N LEU A 145 5.24 14.17 12.74
CA LEU A 145 6.19 14.20 13.87
C LEU A 145 7.37 13.26 13.61
N VAL A 146 7.11 12.07 13.07
CA VAL A 146 8.14 11.09 12.68
C VAL A 146 9.04 11.68 11.60
N GLN A 147 8.48 12.34 10.59
CA GLN A 147 9.24 13.02 9.53
C GLN A 147 10.20 14.08 10.08
N VAL A 148 9.78 14.89 11.05
CA VAL A 148 10.66 15.90 11.68
C VAL A 148 11.78 15.24 12.49
N ARG A 149 11.47 14.16 13.23
CA ARG A 149 12.47 13.40 14.00
C ARG A 149 13.48 12.69 13.10
N GLY A 150 13.02 12.09 12.00
CA GLY A 150 13.85 11.41 11.02
C GLY A 150 14.80 12.36 10.29
N ARG A 151 14.35 13.56 9.92
CA ARG A 151 15.21 14.61 9.33
C ARG A 151 16.35 15.06 10.25
N LYS A 152 16.15 15.06 11.58
CA LYS A 152 17.21 15.40 12.54
C LYS A 152 18.31 14.35 12.65
N ARG A 153 18.02 13.07 12.41
CA ARG A 153 19.03 11.99 12.40
C ARG A 153 19.91 11.98 11.15
N SER A 154 19.47 12.63 10.07
CA SER A 154 20.24 12.73 8.82
C SER A 154 21.33 13.81 8.84
N MET A 155 21.37 14.70 9.85
CA MET A 155 22.33 15.83 9.93
C MET A 155 23.46 15.60 10.96
N LEU A 156 23.80 14.35 11.27
CA LEU A 156 24.96 13.97 12.10
C LEU A 156 25.81 12.87 11.43
N GLY A 157 25.87 12.90 10.10
CA GLY A 157 26.85 12.15 9.30
C GLY A 157 27.90 13.10 8.77
#